data_AF-A0A7K4CCW3-F1
#
_entry.id   AF-A0A7K4CCW3-F1
#
_cell.length_a   1.000
_cell.length_b   1.000
_cell.length_c   1.000
_cell.angle_alpha   90.00
_cell.angle_beta   90.00
_cell.angle_gamma   90.00
#
_symmetry.space_group_name_H-M   'P 1'
#
loop_
_entity.id
_entity.type
_entity.pdbx_description
1 polymer ?
#
loop_
_entity_poly.entity_id
_entity_poly.type
_entity_poly.pdbx_seq_one_letter_code
_entity_poly.pdbx_strand_id
1 'polypeptide(L)'
;MAWAALTSGGKDSILACQKAIDTGKEVQYLVTARPKNPDSYMFHSANLDAVPVIAKSANIEYVEITTHGRKEEELADLESGLAALEIEGVIAGAVASVYQAE
;
A
#
# COMPACT_ATOMS: atom_id res chain seq x y z
N MET A 1 -12.40 13.99 -2.58
CA MET A 1 -12.44 12.71 -1.85
C MET A 1 -11.04 12.13 -1.92
N ALA A 2 -10.62 11.38 -0.90
CA ALA A 2 -9.22 11.02 -0.69
C ALA A 2 -8.80 9.75 -1.45
N TRP A 3 -7.51 9.61 -1.74
CA TRP A 3 -6.93 8.42 -2.36
C TRP A 3 -5.94 7.74 -1.41
N ALA A 4 -5.90 6.40 -1.44
CA ALA A 4 -4.92 5.60 -0.73
C ALA A 4 -3.88 5.01 -1.70
N ALA A 5 -2.60 5.20 -1.43
CA ALA A 5 -1.51 4.59 -2.18
C ALA A 5 -0.97 3.36 -1.46
N LEU A 6 -1.08 2.19 -2.11
CA LEU A 6 -0.50 0.94 -1.63
C LEU A 6 1.02 0.97 -1.86
N THR A 7 1.80 0.80 -0.80
CA THR A 7 3.26 0.81 -0.89
C THR A 7 3.92 -0.13 0.10
N SER A 8 5.01 -0.75 -0.35
CA SER A 8 6.01 -1.42 0.49
C SER A 8 7.29 -0.59 0.65
N GLY A 9 7.27 0.68 0.23
CA GLY A 9 8.46 1.55 0.17
C GLY A 9 9.30 1.36 -1.10
N GLY A 10 8.86 0.50 -2.02
CA GLY A 10 9.51 0.29 -3.31
C GLY A 10 9.39 1.48 -4.26
N LYS A 11 10.34 1.59 -5.19
CA LYS A 11 10.39 2.68 -6.18
C LYS A 11 9.11 2.77 -7.03
N ASP A 12 8.51 1.63 -7.35
CA ASP A 12 7.37 1.56 -8.28
C ASP A 12 6.08 2.07 -7.62
N SER A 13 5.83 1.69 -6.37
CA SER A 13 4.70 2.18 -5.59
C SER A 13 4.84 3.66 -5.22
N ILE A 14 6.05 4.11 -4.88
CA ILE A 14 6.32 5.53 -4.63
C ILE A 14 6.15 6.35 -5.91
N LEU A 15 6.63 5.86 -7.06
CA LEU A 15 6.42 6.53 -8.34
C LEU A 15 4.93 6.58 -8.72
N ALA A 16 4.16 5.53 -8.46
CA ALA A 16 2.72 5.52 -8.70
C ALA A 16 2.00 6.56 -7.82
N CYS A 17 2.38 6.65 -6.54
CA CYS A 17 1.90 7.69 -5.62
C CYS A 17 2.22 9.10 -6.16
N GLN A 18 3.47 9.34 -6.56
CA GLN A 18 3.87 10.64 -7.11
C GLN A 18 3.07 11.00 -8.37
N LYS A 19 2.92 10.07 -9.31
CA LYS A 19 2.11 10.29 -10.52
C LYS A 19 0.65 10.62 -10.20
N ALA A 20 0.08 9.98 -9.18
CA ALA A 20 -1.28 10.30 -8.75
C ALA A 20 -1.38 11.75 -8.23
N ILE A 21 -0.43 12.16 -7.39
CA ILE A 21 -0.33 13.54 -6.88
C ILE A 21 -0.17 14.53 -8.05
N ASP A 22 0.71 14.23 -9.01
CA ASP A 22 0.95 15.08 -10.18
C ASP A 22 -0.30 15.24 -11.07
N THR A 23 -1.22 14.26 -11.06
CA THR A 23 -2.52 14.36 -11.74
C THR A 23 -3.59 15.12 -10.95
N GLY A 24 -3.25 15.67 -9.79
CA GLY A 24 -4.16 16.41 -8.91
C GLY A 24 -5.00 15.54 -7.98
N LYS A 25 -4.66 14.25 -7.81
CA LYS A 25 -5.34 13.40 -6.82
C LYS A 25 -4.88 13.77 -5.41
N GLU A 26 -5.86 13.86 -4.50
CA GLU A 26 -5.60 14.09 -3.09
C GLU A 26 -5.21 12.77 -2.41
N VAL A 27 -3.91 12.45 -2.38
CA VAL A 27 -3.41 11.24 -1.70
C VAL A 27 -3.24 11.52 -0.22
N GLN A 28 -4.16 11.04 0.61
CA GLN A 28 -4.13 11.25 2.06
C GLN A 28 -3.51 10.08 2.81
N TYR A 29 -3.53 8.86 2.24
CA TYR A 29 -3.06 7.66 2.92
C TYR A 29 -1.96 6.95 2.14
N LEU A 30 -0.86 6.62 2.83
CA LEU A 30 0.11 5.61 2.41
C LEU A 30 -0.16 4.34 3.20
N VAL A 31 -0.59 3.30 2.50
CA VAL A 31 -1.05 2.06 3.09
C VAL A 31 -0.03 0.96 2.83
N THR A 32 0.35 0.23 3.88
CA THR A 32 1.26 -0.91 3.79
C THR A 32 0.58 -2.15 4.35
N ALA A 33 0.58 -3.23 3.57
CA ALA A 33 0.26 -4.56 4.07
C ALA A 33 1.54 -5.16 4.69
N ARG A 34 1.54 -5.38 6.01
CA ARG A 34 2.65 -6.02 6.74
C ARG A 34 2.28 -7.46 7.07
N PRO A 35 2.90 -8.46 6.41
CA PRO A 35 2.69 -9.85 6.79
C PRO A 35 3.37 -10.14 8.13
N LYS A 36 2.70 -10.89 9.02
CA LYS A 36 3.34 -11.43 10.23
C LYS A 36 4.42 -12.45 9.92
N ASN A 37 4.34 -13.10 8.77
CA ASN A 37 5.35 -14.04 8.30
C ASN A 37 6.38 -13.29 7.41
N PRO A 38 7.66 -13.18 7.82
CA PRO A 38 8.70 -12.53 7.01
C PRO A 38 8.99 -13.26 5.69
N ASP A 39 8.65 -14.55 5.59
CA ASP A 39 8.77 -15.37 4.38
C ASP A 39 7.49 -15.36 3.51
N SER A 40 6.69 -14.30 3.58
CA SER A 40 5.46 -14.17 2.78
C SER A 40 5.77 -14.25 1.28
N TYR A 41 4.97 -15.04 0.56
CA TYR A 41 5.11 -15.22 -0.89
C TYR A 41 4.58 -14.01 -1.71
N MET A 42 3.75 -13.13 -1.12
CA MET A 42 3.02 -12.06 -1.83
C MET A 42 3.52 -10.63 -1.52
N PHE A 43 3.96 -10.37 -0.29
CA PHE A 43 4.42 -9.06 0.16
C PHE A 43 5.92 -9.02 0.42
N HIS A 44 6.55 -7.94 -0.05
CA HIS A 44 7.95 -7.66 0.20
C HIS A 44 8.13 -7.26 1.67
N SER A 45 8.80 -8.09 2.46
CA SER A 45 9.06 -7.87 3.89
C SER A 45 10.28 -6.96 4.15
N ALA A 46 11.09 -6.68 3.13
CA ALA A 46 12.25 -5.80 3.27
C ALA A 46 11.83 -4.34 3.39
N ASN A 47 12.36 -3.66 4.40
CA ASN A 47 12.31 -2.20 4.59
C ASN A 47 10.92 -1.57 4.78
N LEU A 48 9.92 -2.33 5.24
CA LEU A 48 8.59 -1.77 5.56
C LEU A 48 8.65 -0.65 6.61
N ASP A 49 9.63 -0.69 7.52
CA ASP A 49 9.86 0.36 8.51
C ASP A 49 10.29 1.72 7.90
N ALA A 50 10.69 1.74 6.62
CA ALA A 50 10.96 2.99 5.92
C ALA A 50 9.67 3.71 5.49
N VAL A 51 8.55 3.00 5.31
CA VAL A 51 7.29 3.60 4.84
C VAL A 51 6.74 4.66 5.82
N PRO A 52 6.69 4.43 7.14
CA PRO A 52 6.30 5.48 8.09
C PRO A 52 7.14 6.76 7.97
N VAL A 53 8.44 6.61 7.71
CA VAL A 53 9.37 7.75 7.55
C VAL A 53 9.09 8.50 6.25
N ILE A 54 8.83 7.78 5.16
CA ILE A 54 8.42 8.36 3.87
C ILE A 54 7.11 9.14 4.03
N ALA A 55 6.10 8.53 4.66
CA ALA A 55 4.79 9.16 4.86
C ALA A 55 4.89 10.44 5.69
N LYS A 56 5.66 10.40 6.79
CA LYS A 56 5.96 11.58 7.60
C LYS A 56 6.65 12.68 6.79
N SER A 57 7.61 12.32 5.93
CA SER A 57 8.36 13.28 5.11
C SER A 57 7.50 13.89 3.99
N ALA A 58 6.53 13.12 3.49
CA ALA A 58 5.56 13.55 2.49
C ALA A 58 4.34 14.28 3.09
N ASN A 59 4.22 14.34 4.43
CA ASN A 59 3.04 14.83 5.14
C ASN A 59 1.74 14.11 4.71
N ILE A 60 1.83 12.79 4.57
CA ILE A 60 0.73 11.87 4.24
C ILE A 60 0.50 10.94 5.43
N GLU A 61 -0.74 10.59 5.72
CA GLU A 61 -1.07 9.67 6.82
C GLU A 61 -0.60 8.25 6.50
N TYR A 62 -0.01 7.60 7.50
CA TYR A 62 0.46 6.22 7.37
C TYR A 62 -0.55 5.25 7.96
N VAL A 63 -0.90 4.22 7.20
CA VAL A 63 -1.80 3.14 7.63
C VAL A 63 -1.10 1.80 7.42
N GLU A 64 -1.02 1.01 8.49
CA GLU A 64 -0.48 -0.34 8.43
C GLU A 64 -1.61 -1.36 8.60
N ILE A 65 -1.75 -2.26 7.63
CA ILE A 65 -2.69 -3.37 7.66
C ILE A 65 -1.88 -4.65 7.90
N THR A 66 -2.07 -5.28 9.05
CA THR A 66 -1.37 -6.52 9.37
C THR A 66 -2.07 -7.71 8.71
N THR A 67 -1.31 -8.54 7.99
CA THR A 67 -1.85 -9.76 7.35
C THR A 67 -1.24 -11.04 7.93
N HIS A 68 -1.98 -12.14 7.89
CA HIS A 68 -1.53 -13.42 8.45
C HIS A 68 -0.56 -14.21 7.55
N GLY A 69 -0.22 -13.72 6.36
CA GLY A 69 0.74 -14.40 5.46
C GLY A 69 0.18 -15.63 4.75
N ARG A 70 -1.15 -15.83 4.76
CA ARG A 70 -1.84 -16.97 4.16
C ARG A 70 -2.51 -16.55 2.86
N LYS A 71 -2.19 -17.26 1.78
CA LYS A 71 -2.77 -17.06 0.45
C LYS A 71 -4.31 -16.98 0.57
N GLU A 72 -4.91 -15.96 -0.07
CA GLU A 72 -6.34 -15.60 -0.03
C GLU A 72 -6.84 -14.88 1.24
N GLU A 73 -6.36 -15.21 2.44
CA GLU A 73 -6.71 -14.46 3.67
C GLU A 73 -6.14 -13.02 3.64
N GLU A 74 -4.98 -12.84 3.00
CA GLU A 74 -4.31 -11.54 2.88
C GLU A 74 -5.12 -10.49 2.10
N LEU A 75 -5.89 -10.92 1.09
CA LEU A 75 -6.74 -10.03 0.29
C LEU A 75 -7.93 -9.54 1.12
N ALA A 76 -8.54 -10.42 1.91
CA ALA A 76 -9.64 -10.06 2.81
C ALA A 76 -9.17 -9.11 3.93
N ASP A 77 -7.98 -9.34 4.49
CA ASP A 77 -7.36 -8.44 5.47
C ASP A 77 -7.13 -7.05 4.86
N LEU A 78 -6.61 -6.97 3.63
CA LEU A 78 -6.37 -5.73 2.90
C LEU A 78 -7.68 -4.99 2.57
N GLU A 79 -8.68 -5.70 2.04
CA GLU A 79 -10.00 -5.14 1.72
C GLU A 79 -10.67 -4.56 2.97
N SER A 80 -10.66 -5.30 4.07
CA SER A 80 -11.24 -4.85 5.34
C SER A 80 -10.52 -3.62 5.89
N GLY A 81 -9.19 -3.57 5.79
CA GLY A 81 -8.41 -2.42 6.24
C GLY A 81 -8.63 -1.17 5.37
N LEU A 82 -8.79 -1.35 4.05
CA LEU A 82 -9.09 -0.25 3.13
C LEU A 82 -10.54 0.25 3.28
N ALA A 83 -11.49 -0.65 3.55
CA ALA A 83 -12.91 -0.30 3.75
C ALA A 83 -13.14 0.56 5.00
N ALA A 84 -12.19 0.56 5.95
CA ALA A 84 -12.22 1.44 7.11
C ALA A 84 -11.76 2.88 6.81
N LEU A 85 -11.22 3.14 5.61
CA LEU A 85 -10.76 4.46 5.19
C LEU A 85 -11.82 5.17 4.35
N GLU A 86 -11.99 6.48 4.55
CA GLU A 86 -12.85 7.31 3.71
C GLU A 86 -12.13 7.68 2.39
N ILE A 87 -12.07 6.73 1.46
CA ILE A 87 -11.35 6.87 0.18
C ILE A 87 -12.25 6.69 -1.04
N GLU A 88 -11.94 7.42 -2.11
CA GLU A 88 -12.57 7.30 -3.43
C GLU A 88 -11.96 6.16 -4.26
N GLY A 89 -10.70 5.83 -3.99
CA GLY A 89 -9.99 4.81 -4.75
C GLY A 89 -8.59 4.52 -4.22
N VAL A 90 -8.01 3.47 -4.80
CA VAL A 90 -6.68 2.96 -4.47
C VAL A 90 -5.72 3.14 -5.64
N ILE A 91 -4.46 3.47 -5.32
CA ILE A 91 -3.35 3.59 -6.26
C ILE A 91 -2.40 2.43 -5.99
N ALA A 92 -2.16 1.61 -7.01
CA ALA A 92 -1.23 0.50 -6.96
C ALA A 92 -0.07 0.70 -7.95
N GLY A 93 1.15 0.47 -7.49
CA GLY A 93 2.36 0.47 -8.32
C GLY A 93 2.69 -0.91 -8.90
N ALA A 94 1.69 -1.70 -9.28
CA ALA A 94 1.90 -3.04 -9.83
C ALA A 94 2.51 -2.95 -11.23
N VAL A 95 3.83 -3.12 -11.31
CA VAL A 95 4.54 -3.21 -12.59
C VAL A 95 4.69 -4.68 -12.96
N ALA A 96 3.89 -5.13 -13.93
CA ALA A 96 4.09 -6.36 -14.68
C ALA A 96 4.04 -7.72 -13.93
N SER A 97 3.26 -7.83 -12.85
CA SER A 97 2.87 -9.14 -12.31
C SER A 97 1.40 -9.42 -12.63
N VAL A 98 1.14 -10.42 -13.49
CA VAL A 98 -0.24 -10.89 -13.78
C VAL A 98 -0.92 -11.35 -12.49
N TYR A 99 -0.16 -11.95 -11.57
CA TYR A 99 -0.64 -12.42 -10.27
C TYR A 99 -1.02 -11.30 -9.28
N GLN A 100 -0.55 -10.06 -9.49
CA GLN A 100 -0.98 -8.90 -8.69
C GLN A 100 -2.11 -8.11 -9.36
N ALA A 101 -2.38 -8.40 -10.64
CA ALA A 101 -3.39 -7.72 -11.44
C ALA A 101 -4.69 -8.53 -11.56
N GLU A 102 -4.61 -9.87 -11.56
CA GLU A 102 -5.73 -10.80 -11.41
C GLU A 102 -6.04 -11.08 -9.92
#